data_AF-A0A3Q2WET7-F1
#
_entry.id   AF-A0A3Q2WET7-F1
#
_cell.length_a   1.000
_cell.length_b   1.000
_cell.length_c   1.000
_cell.angle_alpha   90.00
_cell.angle_beta   90.00
_cell.angle_gamma   90.00
#
_symmetry.space_group_name_H-M   'P 1'
#
loop_
_entity.id
_entity.type
_entity.pdbx_description
1 polymer ?
#
loop_
_entity_poly.entity_id
_entity_poly.type
_entity_poly.pdbx_seq_one_letter_code
_entity_poly.pdbx_strand_id
1 'polypeptide(L)'
;INVIRQHVTLRNVVLRHTNNTFQSSVSYGTREAAGTQETQVHIPVERLTVSYSRSSGPGGQHVNKVSTKAEVRFHVQTAEWIPEDVRKKILEKNKTRITKAGELLVTSELSRSQQRNLSDCIQKISAIIAEASEKPHEPTAEDIALRAARLEKRNKERLRKKKIHSATKQNRRVDFD
;
A
#
# COMPACT_ATOMS: atom_id res chain seq x y z
N ILE A 1 -33.46 42.22 -22.41
CA ILE A 1 -33.51 41.40 -21.18
C ILE A 1 -32.17 41.58 -20.47
N ASN A 2 -32.15 42.50 -19.51
CA ASN A 2 -31.01 42.76 -18.64
C ASN A 2 -31.03 41.73 -17.51
N VAL A 3 -29.93 41.00 -17.30
CA VAL A 3 -29.73 40.24 -16.06
C VAL A 3 -28.49 40.78 -15.38
N ILE A 4 -28.76 41.47 -14.28
CA ILE A 4 -27.81 42.04 -13.34
C ILE A 4 -27.03 40.90 -12.68
N ARG A 5 -25.71 40.85 -12.90
CA ARG A 5 -24.78 40.03 -12.09
C ARG A 5 -24.56 40.72 -10.75
N GLN A 6 -25.00 40.11 -9.66
CA GLN A 6 -24.54 40.49 -8.33
C GLN A 6 -23.20 39.81 -8.02
N HIS A 7 -22.24 40.64 -7.60
CA HIS A 7 -20.96 40.23 -7.04
C HIS A 7 -21.13 39.85 -5.56
N VAL A 8 -20.51 38.72 -5.18
CA VAL A 8 -20.08 38.48 -3.78
C VAL A 8 -18.61 38.06 -3.83
N THR A 9 -17.77 38.83 -3.16
CA THR A 9 -16.31 38.76 -3.18
C THR A 9 -15.73 37.85 -2.08
N LEU A 10 -15.08 36.78 -2.55
CA LEU A 10 -13.73 36.28 -2.23
C LEU A 10 -13.31 35.95 -0.78
N ARG A 11 -12.88 34.70 -0.58
CA ARG A 11 -11.52 34.40 -0.10
C ARG A 11 -10.87 33.29 -0.95
N ASN A 12 -10.09 33.76 -1.93
CA ASN A 12 -8.95 33.14 -2.61
C ASN A 12 -9.03 31.67 -3.02
N VAL A 13 -9.61 31.41 -4.19
CA VAL A 13 -9.11 30.38 -5.09
C VAL A 13 -8.79 31.06 -6.42
N VAL A 14 -7.50 31.31 -6.64
CA VAL A 14 -6.97 31.74 -7.92
C VAL A 14 -6.91 30.51 -8.82
N LEU A 15 -7.95 30.29 -9.64
CA LEU A 15 -7.84 29.40 -10.80
C LEU A 15 -7.09 30.13 -11.90
N ARG A 16 -5.76 30.16 -11.79
CA ARG A 16 -4.88 30.50 -12.91
C ARG A 16 -4.61 29.22 -13.68
N HIS A 17 -5.12 29.17 -14.90
CA HIS A 17 -4.60 28.27 -15.94
C HIS A 17 -3.18 28.75 -16.27
N THR A 18 -2.20 28.12 -15.64
CA THR A 18 -0.79 28.18 -15.99
C THR A 18 -0.22 26.82 -15.61
N ASN A 19 0.66 26.26 -16.45
CA ASN A 19 1.41 25.01 -16.29
C ASN A 19 1.97 24.85 -14.87
N ASN A 20 1.15 24.36 -13.94
CA ASN A 20 1.49 24.27 -12.54
C ASN A 20 1.33 22.80 -12.13
N THR A 21 2.42 22.09 -12.33
CA THR A 21 2.74 20.81 -11.73
C THR A 21 2.15 20.76 -10.33
N PHE A 22 1.16 19.89 -10.13
CA PHE A 22 0.58 19.63 -8.82
C PHE A 22 1.63 18.84 -8.03
N GLN A 23 2.67 19.54 -7.56
CA GLN A 23 3.67 18.98 -6.67
C GLN A 23 3.03 18.79 -5.30
N SER A 24 2.46 17.60 -5.07
CA SER A 24 2.17 17.14 -3.72
C SER A 24 3.49 16.75 -3.05
N SER A 25 4.26 17.72 -2.57
CA SER A 25 5.38 17.50 -1.65
C SER A 25 4.82 17.33 -0.24
N VAL A 26 4.76 16.10 0.26
CA VAL A 26 4.40 15.85 1.66
C VAL A 26 5.68 15.78 2.47
N SER A 27 5.97 16.84 3.23
CA SER A 27 7.08 16.90 4.19
C SER A 27 6.63 16.37 5.55
N TYR A 28 7.21 15.27 6.01
CA TYR A 28 6.99 14.75 7.37
C TYR A 28 8.11 15.24 8.28
N GLY A 29 7.90 16.37 8.96
CA GLY A 29 8.85 16.87 9.94
C GLY A 29 8.75 16.14 11.28
N THR A 30 9.80 15.37 11.63
CA THR A 30 10.16 15.17 13.05
C THR A 30 11.67 14.96 13.19
N ARG A 31 12.29 15.96 13.84
CA ARG A 31 13.59 16.03 14.54
C ARG A 31 14.85 15.49 13.84
N GLU A 32 15.80 16.43 13.72
CA GLU A 32 17.20 16.30 13.36
C GLU A 32 17.90 15.10 14.02
N ALA A 33 18.32 14.14 13.19
CA ALA A 33 19.48 13.29 13.44
C ALA A 33 20.08 12.90 12.08
N ALA A 34 21.28 13.43 11.81
CA ALA A 34 22.27 13.00 10.82
C ALA A 34 21.80 12.24 9.55
N GLY A 35 21.71 12.94 8.42
CA GLY A 35 22.10 12.40 7.12
C GLY A 35 21.08 11.59 6.30
N THR A 36 19.79 11.65 6.57
CA THR A 36 18.78 11.03 5.69
C THR A 36 18.49 11.98 4.52
N GLN A 37 19.05 11.69 3.33
CA GLN A 37 18.58 12.36 2.12
C GLN A 37 17.11 11.98 1.91
N GLU A 38 16.21 12.94 2.07
CA GLU A 38 14.79 12.77 1.73
C GLU A 38 14.70 12.43 0.25
N THR A 39 14.51 11.15 -0.08
CA THR A 39 14.16 10.73 -1.43
C THR A 39 12.78 11.27 -1.75
N GLN A 40 12.73 12.51 -2.24
CA GLN A 40 11.52 13.14 -2.75
C GLN A 40 11.15 12.44 -4.06
N VAL A 41 10.34 11.40 -3.97
CA VAL A 41 9.86 10.67 -5.14
C VAL A 41 8.73 11.46 -5.79
N HIS A 42 9.03 12.09 -6.92
CA HIS A 42 8.02 12.73 -7.75
C HIS A 42 7.23 11.66 -8.51
N ILE A 43 5.93 11.53 -8.19
CA ILE A 43 5.03 10.56 -8.81
C ILE A 43 4.27 11.27 -9.96
N PRO A 44 4.59 11.00 -11.23
CA PRO A 44 3.90 11.62 -12.36
C PRO A 44 2.49 11.01 -12.53
N VAL A 45 1.45 11.77 -12.19
CA VAL A 45 0.05 11.30 -12.24
C VAL A 45 -0.37 10.89 -13.67
N GLU A 46 0.21 11.51 -14.69
CA GLU A 46 -0.02 11.20 -16.11
C GLU A 46 0.44 9.80 -16.55
N ARG A 47 1.40 9.20 -15.83
CA ARG A 47 1.86 7.82 -16.09
C ARG A 47 1.10 6.78 -15.28
N LEU A 48 0.13 7.21 -14.48
CA LEU A 48 -0.74 6.33 -13.70
C LEU A 48 -2.07 6.14 -14.42
N THR A 49 -2.53 4.90 -14.49
CA THR A 49 -3.88 4.62 -14.97
C THR A 49 -4.83 4.65 -13.78
N VAL A 50 -5.79 5.57 -13.82
CA VAL A 50 -6.79 5.75 -12.77
C VAL A 50 -8.14 5.26 -13.27
N SER A 51 -8.78 4.38 -12.51
CA SER A 51 -10.15 3.93 -12.76
C SER A 51 -11.00 4.12 -11.51
N TYR A 52 -12.27 4.48 -11.71
CA TYR A 52 -13.23 4.62 -10.62
C TYR A 52 -14.27 3.51 -10.67
N SER A 53 -14.54 2.90 -9.52
CA SER A 53 -15.55 1.86 -9.37
C SER A 53 -16.51 2.19 -8.24
N ARG A 54 -17.57 1.39 -8.12
CA ARG A 54 -18.44 1.43 -6.94
C ARG A 54 -17.67 0.86 -5.74
N SER A 55 -17.92 1.43 -4.57
CA SER A 55 -17.39 0.94 -3.30
C SER A 55 -18.10 -0.38 -2.91
N SER A 56 -17.42 -1.24 -2.14
CA SER A 56 -17.95 -2.58 -1.78
C SER A 56 -18.80 -2.61 -0.50
N GLY A 57 -19.13 -1.45 0.08
CA GLY A 57 -19.80 -1.34 1.39
C GLY A 57 -21.24 -1.88 1.44
N PRO A 58 -21.79 -2.13 2.64
CA PRO A 58 -23.15 -2.61 2.82
C PRO A 58 -24.15 -1.65 2.15
N GLY A 59 -25.06 -2.23 1.36
CA GLY A 59 -25.91 -1.53 0.41
C GLY A 59 -26.59 -0.28 0.98
N GLY A 60 -26.30 0.86 0.37
CA GLY A 60 -26.89 2.16 0.67
C GLY A 60 -26.99 3.01 -0.60
N GLN A 61 -27.78 4.08 -0.54
CA GLN A 61 -28.04 4.92 -1.72
C GLN A 61 -26.76 5.44 -2.40
N HIS A 62 -25.73 5.72 -1.61
CA HIS A 62 -24.45 6.22 -2.12
C HIS A 62 -23.62 5.13 -2.82
N VAL A 63 -23.54 3.92 -2.24
CA VAL A 63 -22.75 2.77 -2.74
C VAL A 63 -23.21 2.33 -4.13
N ASN A 64 -24.53 2.32 -4.35
CA ASN A 64 -25.11 1.84 -5.60
C ASN A 64 -25.13 2.89 -6.72
N LYS A 65 -25.05 4.18 -6.38
CA LYS A 65 -25.21 5.28 -7.34
C LYS A 65 -23.89 5.93 -7.75
N VAL A 66 -22.91 6.03 -6.86
CA VAL A 66 -21.71 6.85 -7.11
C VAL A 66 -20.46 5.97 -7.11
N SER A 67 -19.70 6.03 -8.21
CA SER A 67 -18.41 5.35 -8.33
C SER A 67 -17.33 6.13 -7.58
N THR A 68 -17.26 5.98 -6.26
CA THR A 68 -16.32 6.74 -5.43
C THR A 68 -15.02 6.02 -5.16
N LYS A 69 -14.96 4.70 -5.29
CA LYS A 69 -13.73 3.93 -5.11
C LYS A 69 -12.75 4.30 -6.21
N ALA A 70 -11.55 4.71 -5.82
CA ALA A 70 -10.46 5.01 -6.74
C ALA A 70 -9.51 3.81 -6.80
N GLU A 71 -9.12 3.45 -8.00
CA GLU A 71 -8.15 2.41 -8.30
C GLU A 71 -7.05 3.02 -9.17
N VAL A 72 -5.81 2.86 -8.73
CA VAL A 72 -4.63 3.34 -9.44
C VAL A 72 -3.77 2.13 -9.78
N ARG A 73 -3.40 2.03 -11.06
CA ARG A 73 -2.53 0.98 -11.56
C ARG A 73 -1.40 1.56 -12.40
N PHE A 74 -0.22 0.96 -12.30
CA PHE A 74 0.91 1.26 -13.18
C PHE A 74 1.85 0.07 -13.26
N HIS A 75 2.58 -0.03 -14.37
CA HIS A 75 3.54 -1.10 -14.58
C HIS A 75 4.86 -0.79 -13.87
N VAL A 76 5.25 -1.63 -12.89
CA VAL A 76 6.36 -1.31 -11.99
C VAL A 76 7.69 -1.28 -12.74
N GLN A 77 7.93 -2.21 -13.67
CA GLN A 77 9.21 -2.31 -14.37
C GLN A 77 9.47 -1.19 -15.39
N THR A 78 8.41 -0.58 -15.94
CA THR A 78 8.52 0.50 -16.94
C THR A 78 8.48 1.88 -16.29
N ALA A 79 8.28 1.95 -14.97
CA ALA A 79 8.29 3.19 -14.23
C ALA A 79 9.72 3.73 -14.10
N GLU A 80 10.15 4.56 -15.05
CA GLU A 80 11.49 5.20 -15.07
C GLU A 80 11.74 6.15 -13.88
N TRP A 81 10.66 6.67 -13.30
CA TRP A 81 10.71 7.57 -12.14
C TRP A 81 10.99 6.86 -10.82
N ILE A 82 11.12 5.52 -10.83
CA ILE A 82 11.50 4.69 -9.69
C ILE A 82 12.88 4.06 -9.98
N PRO A 83 13.86 4.17 -9.06
CA PRO A 83 15.15 3.48 -9.19
C PRO A 83 14.98 1.96 -9.30
N GLU A 84 15.83 1.31 -10.11
CA GLU A 84 15.73 -0.13 -10.39
C GLU A 84 15.76 -1.01 -9.13
N ASP A 85 16.60 -0.67 -8.15
CA ASP A 85 16.69 -1.41 -6.89
C ASP A 85 15.38 -1.35 -6.09
N VAL A 86 14.71 -0.20 -6.12
CA VAL A 86 13.43 0.01 -5.46
C VAL A 86 12.32 -0.73 -6.23
N ARG A 87 12.36 -0.74 -7.57
CA ARG A 87 11.43 -1.52 -8.40
C ARG A 87 11.46 -3.00 -8.06
N LYS A 88 12.65 -3.59 -7.94
CA LYS A 88 12.84 -5.00 -7.56
C LYS A 88 12.27 -5.28 -6.17
N LYS A 89 12.59 -4.43 -5.18
CA LYS A 89 12.05 -4.57 -3.82
C LYS A 89 10.53 -4.44 -3.75
N ILE A 90 9.93 -3.53 -4.53
CA ILE A 90 8.47 -3.42 -4.63
C ILE A 90 7.88 -4.72 -5.18
N LEU A 91 8.48 -5.28 -6.24
CA LEU A 91 8.06 -6.56 -6.82
C LEU A 91 8.16 -7.72 -5.81
N GLU A 92 9.16 -7.70 -4.94
CA GLU A 92 9.39 -8.73 -3.93
C GLU A 92 8.47 -8.62 -2.71
N LYS A 93 8.31 -7.40 -2.16
CA LYS A 93 7.50 -7.15 -0.95
C LYS A 93 6.00 -7.15 -1.24
N ASN A 94 5.58 -6.62 -2.40
CA ASN A 94 4.17 -6.36 -2.70
C ASN A 94 3.54 -7.37 -3.65
N LYS A 95 4.04 -8.61 -3.67
CA LYS A 95 3.56 -9.69 -4.57
C LYS A 95 2.05 -9.91 -4.56
N THR A 96 1.40 -9.67 -3.42
CA THR A 96 -0.07 -9.81 -3.28
C THR A 96 -0.87 -8.74 -4.01
N ARG A 97 -0.25 -7.58 -4.28
CA ARG A 97 -0.87 -6.43 -4.96
C ARG A 97 -0.47 -6.31 -6.43
N ILE A 98 0.39 -7.21 -6.91
CA ILE A 98 0.92 -7.18 -8.28
C ILE A 98 0.14 -8.15 -9.16
N THR A 99 -0.25 -7.69 -10.35
CA THR A 99 -0.92 -8.52 -11.35
C THR A 99 0.08 -9.42 -12.07
N LYS A 100 -0.40 -10.44 -12.81
CA LYS A 100 0.47 -11.31 -13.63
C LYS A 100 1.26 -10.53 -14.69
N ALA A 101 0.76 -9.36 -15.10
CA ALA A 101 1.39 -8.46 -16.05
C ALA A 101 2.45 -7.55 -15.41
N GLY A 102 2.71 -7.65 -14.09
CA GLY A 102 3.70 -6.80 -13.41
C GLY A 102 3.18 -5.41 -13.03
N GLU A 103 1.86 -5.21 -13.02
CA GLU A 103 1.24 -3.94 -12.63
C GLU A 103 0.96 -3.92 -11.12
N LEU A 104 1.31 -2.84 -10.45
CA LEU A 104 0.95 -2.62 -9.05
C LEU A 104 -0.44 -2.02 -8.98
N LEU A 105 -1.33 -2.67 -8.23
CA LEU A 105 -2.70 -2.21 -7.99
C LEU A 105 -2.83 -1.58 -6.60
N VAL A 106 -3.31 -0.34 -6.54
CA VAL A 106 -3.60 0.37 -5.28
C VAL A 106 -5.01 0.94 -5.32
N THR A 107 -5.83 0.57 -4.33
CA THR A 107 -7.22 1.03 -4.23
C THR A 107 -7.49 1.78 -2.94
N SER A 108 -8.45 2.72 -3.00
CA SER A 108 -8.99 3.40 -1.83
C SER A 108 -10.49 3.68 -1.97
N GLU A 109 -11.23 3.46 -0.89
CA GLU A 109 -12.65 3.74 -0.77
C GLU A 109 -13.01 4.35 0.60
N LEU A 110 -12.06 5.01 1.26
CA LEU A 110 -12.23 5.56 2.62
C LEU A 110 -13.22 6.73 2.68
N SER A 111 -13.36 7.48 1.59
CA SER A 111 -14.19 8.68 1.53
C SER A 111 -15.30 8.57 0.49
N ARG A 112 -16.31 9.43 0.64
CA ARG A 112 -17.37 9.67 -0.35
C ARG A 112 -16.92 10.51 -1.56
N SER A 113 -15.70 11.05 -1.55
CA SER A 113 -15.16 11.85 -2.66
C SER A 113 -14.10 11.08 -3.44
N GLN A 114 -14.24 11.06 -4.77
CA GLN A 114 -13.28 10.44 -5.70
C GLN A 114 -11.89 11.07 -5.57
N GLN A 115 -11.81 12.40 -5.47
CA GLN A 115 -10.54 13.14 -5.37
C GLN A 115 -9.81 12.77 -4.08
N ARG A 116 -10.53 12.63 -2.96
CA ARG A 116 -9.93 12.24 -1.68
C ARG A 116 -9.41 10.80 -1.72
N ASN A 117 -10.16 9.89 -2.37
CA ASN A 117 -9.71 8.51 -2.55
C ASN A 117 -8.52 8.41 -3.51
N LEU A 118 -8.45 9.24 -4.55
CA LEU A 118 -7.28 9.34 -5.43
C LEU A 118 -6.04 9.80 -4.67
N SER A 119 -6.16 10.88 -3.89
CA SER A 119 -5.07 11.39 -3.06
C SER A 119 -4.57 10.34 -2.08
N ASP A 120 -5.46 9.54 -1.49
CA ASP A 120 -5.09 8.44 -0.60
C ASP A 120 -4.36 7.31 -1.34
N CYS A 121 -4.77 6.98 -2.58
CA CYS A 121 -4.01 6.04 -3.41
C CYS A 121 -2.59 6.54 -3.70
N ILE A 122 -2.42 7.83 -4.03
CA ILE A 122 -1.10 8.42 -4.27
C ILE A 122 -0.24 8.37 -3.01
N GLN A 123 -0.80 8.71 -1.84
CA GLN A 123 -0.10 8.61 -0.56
C GLN A 123 0.34 7.18 -0.25
N LYS A 124 -0.52 6.19 -0.51
CA LYS A 124 -0.18 4.76 -0.36
C LYS A 124 0.95 4.34 -1.30
N ILE A 125 0.96 4.82 -2.55
CA ILE A 125 2.06 4.55 -3.49
C ILE A 125 3.36 5.15 -2.95
N SER A 126 3.34 6.41 -2.49
CA SER A 126 4.50 7.06 -1.89
C SER A 126 5.04 6.28 -0.70
N ALA A 127 4.16 5.84 0.21
CA ALA A 127 4.55 5.03 1.36
C ALA A 127 5.18 3.68 0.97
N ILE A 128 4.64 3.00 -0.05
CA ILE A 128 5.22 1.75 -0.58
C ILE A 128 6.63 1.99 -1.11
N ILE A 129 6.83 3.09 -1.83
CA ILE A 129 8.13 3.42 -2.40
C ILE A 129 9.11 3.79 -1.28
N ALA A 130 8.69 4.55 -0.27
CA ALA A 130 9.51 4.86 0.89
C ALA A 130 9.95 3.59 1.63
N GLU A 131 9.03 2.66 1.88
CA GLU A 131 9.33 1.39 2.55
C GLU A 131 10.24 0.47 1.72
N ALA A 132 10.17 0.55 0.38
CA ALA A 132 11.08 -0.16 -0.50
C ALA A 132 12.44 0.53 -0.62
N SER A 133 12.50 1.85 -0.51
CA SER A 133 13.73 2.64 -0.49
C SER A 133 14.52 2.45 0.80
N GLU A 134 13.82 2.18 1.91
CA GLU A 134 14.45 1.92 3.20
C GLU A 134 15.47 0.76 3.11
N LYS A 135 16.65 1.00 3.70
CA LYS A 135 17.70 -0.02 3.78
C LYS A 135 17.23 -1.11 4.76
N PRO A 136 17.44 -2.40 4.43
CA PRO A 136 17.10 -3.46 5.37
C PRO A 136 17.88 -3.26 6.67
N HIS A 137 17.17 -3.26 7.80
CA HIS A 137 17.79 -3.20 9.12
C HIS A 137 18.59 -4.48 9.36
N GLU A 138 19.84 -4.35 9.77
CA GLU A 138 20.67 -5.50 10.16
C GLU A 138 20.12 -6.09 11.47
N PRO A 139 19.81 -7.39 11.53
CA PRO A 139 19.18 -7.96 12.71
C PRO A 139 20.07 -7.80 13.94
N THR A 140 19.53 -7.23 15.01
CA THR A 140 20.23 -7.09 16.28
C THR A 140 20.51 -8.46 16.89
N ALA A 141 21.51 -8.59 17.75
CA ALA A 141 21.81 -9.85 18.46
C ALA A 141 20.57 -10.44 19.17
N GLU A 142 19.73 -9.57 19.74
CA GLU A 142 18.44 -9.96 20.35
C GLU A 142 17.46 -10.55 19.34
N ASP A 143 17.35 -9.98 18.14
CA ASP A 143 16.48 -10.50 17.06
C ASP A 143 16.91 -11.89 16.62
N ILE A 144 18.22 -12.13 16.55
CA ILE A 144 18.80 -13.42 16.20
C ILE A 144 18.44 -14.46 17.29
N ALA A 145 18.63 -14.11 18.56
CA ALA A 145 18.28 -14.97 19.70
C ALA A 145 16.78 -15.30 19.73
N LEU A 146 15.92 -14.28 19.52
CA LEU A 146 14.47 -14.47 19.47
C LEU A 146 14.04 -15.37 18.30
N ARG A 147 14.69 -15.22 17.13
CA ARG A 147 14.44 -16.07 15.96
C ARG A 147 14.83 -17.53 16.23
N ALA A 148 15.96 -17.77 16.91
CA ALA A 148 16.38 -19.10 17.34
C ALA A 148 15.35 -19.73 18.30
N ALA A 149 14.96 -19.00 19.35
CA ALA A 149 13.96 -19.47 20.32
C ALA A 149 12.61 -19.83 19.68
N ARG A 150 12.15 -19.00 18.71
CA ARG A 150 10.93 -19.28 17.93
C ARG A 150 11.05 -20.55 17.08
N LEU A 151 12.23 -20.84 16.54
CA LEU A 151 12.47 -22.06 15.76
C LEU A 151 12.44 -23.31 16.65
N GLU A 152 13.10 -23.25 17.80
CA GLU A 152 13.09 -24.34 18.79
C GLU A 152 11.68 -24.66 19.28
N LYS A 153 10.89 -23.62 19.61
CA LYS A 153 9.50 -23.79 20.01
C LYS A 153 8.67 -24.50 18.94
N ARG A 154 8.77 -24.06 17.68
CA ARG A 154 8.08 -24.73 16.55
C ARG A 154 8.51 -26.19 16.39
N ASN A 155 9.80 -26.48 16.53
CA ASN A 155 10.31 -27.85 16.44
C ASN A 155 9.77 -28.74 17.56
N LYS A 156 9.74 -28.23 18.80
CA LYS A 156 9.18 -28.94 19.96
C LYS A 156 7.69 -29.22 19.78
N GLU A 157 6.92 -28.24 19.34
CA GLU A 157 5.49 -28.41 19.05
C GLU A 157 5.24 -29.43 17.94
N ARG A 158 6.04 -29.40 16.87
CA ARG A 158 5.96 -30.38 15.78
C ARG A 158 6.22 -31.81 16.27
N LEU A 159 7.25 -32.00 17.10
CA LEU A 159 7.57 -33.31 17.68
C LEU A 159 6.47 -33.80 18.62
N ARG A 160 5.91 -32.92 19.45
CA ARG A 160 4.77 -33.25 20.31
C ARG A 160 3.56 -33.70 19.49
N LYS A 161 3.21 -32.97 18.43
CA LYS A 161 2.12 -33.34 17.51
C LYS A 161 2.36 -34.71 16.87
N LYS A 162 3.59 -35.00 16.42
CA LYS A 162 3.95 -36.33 15.88
C LYS A 162 3.77 -37.45 16.90
N LYS A 163 4.21 -37.25 18.14
CA LYS A 163 4.05 -38.23 19.23
C LYS A 163 2.59 -38.53 19.52
N ILE A 164 1.76 -37.48 19.66
CA ILE A 164 0.31 -37.62 19.85
C ILE A 164 -0.30 -38.41 18.70
N HIS A 165 0.00 -38.03 17.45
CA HIS A 165 -0.55 -38.71 16.28
C HIS A 165 -0.14 -40.18 16.19
N SER A 166 1.11 -40.51 16.56
CA SER A 166 1.59 -41.89 16.64
C SER A 166 0.84 -42.68 17.71
N ALA A 167 0.67 -42.12 18.92
CA ALA A 167 -0.07 -42.75 20.00
C ALA A 167 -1.53 -43.00 19.60
N THR A 168 -2.22 -42.02 19.00
CA THR A 168 -3.58 -42.20 18.48
C THR A 168 -3.67 -43.28 17.40
N LYS A 169 -2.64 -43.47 16.57
CA LYS A 169 -2.64 -44.56 15.58
C LYS A 169 -2.48 -45.93 16.23
N GLN A 170 -1.58 -46.06 17.19
CA GLN A 170 -1.39 -47.32 17.93
C GLN A 170 -2.67 -47.70 18.68
N ASN A 171 -3.29 -46.75 19.39
CA ASN A 171 -4.53 -46.99 20.14
C ASN A 171 -5.75 -47.37 19.27
N ARG A 172 -5.66 -47.18 17.94
CA ARG A 172 -6.72 -47.56 16.99
C ARG A 172 -6.47 -48.93 16.35
N ARG A 173 -5.33 -49.58 16.60
CA ARG A 173 -5.15 -50.97 16.18
C ARG A 173 -5.96 -51.84 17.12
N VAL A 174 -6.80 -52.69 16.53
CA VAL A 174 -7.53 -53.73 17.23
C VAL A 174 -6.67 -54.98 17.09
N ASP A 175 -6.22 -55.55 18.21
CA ASP A 175 -5.53 -56.83 18.20
C ASP A 175 -6.57 -57.93 17.92
N PHE A 176 -6.31 -58.73 16.90
CA PHE A 176 -7.03 -59.97 16.63
C PHE A 176 -6.14 -61.10 17.15
N ASP A 177 -6.46 -61.60 18.35
CA ASP A 177 -5.96 -62.87 18.90
C ASP A 177 -6.76 -64.06 18.34
#